data_AF-G9KEB2-F1
#
_entry.id   AF-G9KEB2-F1
#
_cell.length_a   1.000
_cell.length_b   1.000
_cell.length_c   1.000
_cell.angle_alpha   90.00
_cell.angle_beta   90.00
_cell.angle_gamma   90.00
#
_symmetry.space_group_name_H-M   'P 1'
#
loop_
_entity.id
_entity.type
_entity.pdbx_description
1 polymer ?
#
loop_
_entity_poly.entity_id
_entity_poly.type
_entity_poly.pdbx_seq_one_letter_code
_entity_poly.pdbx_strand_id
1 'polypeptide(L)' 'DILWCVNHDTFPFQKPMMETQMTTRVDGHSWALSAIDELKVDKIITPLNKDHIPITDSPVVVQQHMLPPKKFVLLSA' A
#
# COMPACT_ATOMS: atom_id res chain seq x y z
N ASP A 1 -6.59 20.94 6.32
CA ASP A 1 -7.44 19.83 5.86
C ASP A 1 -7.36 18.62 6.79
N ILE A 2 -8.20 17.60 6.56
CA ILE A 2 -8.19 16.34 7.32
C ILE A 2 -7.79 15.22 6.36
N LEU A 3 -6.68 14.55 6.64
CA LEU A 3 -6.23 13.39 5.88
C LEU A 3 -6.67 12.10 6.57
N TRP A 4 -7.32 11.21 5.82
CA TRP A 4 -7.67 9.87 6.27
C TRP A 4 -6.72 8.85 5.63
N CYS A 5 -6.02 8.09 6.46
CA CYS A 5 -5.17 7.00 6.04
C CYS A 5 -5.94 5.70 6.25
N VAL A 6 -6.15 4.93 5.18
CA VAL A 6 -6.79 3.61 5.22
C VAL A 6 -5.77 2.57 4.78
N ASN A 7 -5.53 1.57 5.61
CA ASN A 7 -4.60 0.49 5.30
C ASN A 7 -5.26 -0.88 5.49
N HIS A 8 -4.94 -1.83 4.62
CA HIS A 8 -5.44 -3.19 4.74
C HIS A 8 -4.76 -3.90 5.92
N ASP A 9 -5.55 -4.35 6.89
CA ASP A 9 -5.02 -5.13 8.01
C ASP A 9 -4.74 -6.56 7.53
N THR A 10 -3.47 -6.82 7.25
CA THR A 10 -3.02 -8.09 6.67
C THR A 10 -2.73 -9.13 7.77
N PHE A 11 -2.78 -8.76 9.06
CA PHE A 11 -2.43 -9.64 10.16
C PHE A 11 -3.67 -10.18 10.89
N PRO A 12 -3.71 -11.46 11.31
CA PRO A 12 -2.80 -12.57 11.04
C PRO A 12 -3.43 -13.53 10.02
N PHE A 13 -3.62 -13.14 8.76
CA PHE A 13 -4.35 -13.94 7.74
C PHE A 13 -5.88 -13.99 7.95
N GLN A 14 -6.52 -12.83 8.01
CA GLN A 14 -7.97 -12.76 8.14
C GLN A 14 -8.66 -13.10 6.80
N LYS A 15 -9.59 -14.07 6.83
CA LYS A 15 -10.47 -14.41 5.70
C LYS A 15 -11.40 -13.25 5.29
N PRO A 16 -12.01 -12.48 6.21
CA PRO A 16 -12.68 -11.25 5.84
C PRO A 16 -11.65 -10.14 5.61
N MET A 17 -11.91 -9.29 4.61
CA MET A 17 -11.15 -8.06 4.42
C MET A 17 -11.40 -7.12 5.61
N MET A 18 -10.33 -6.66 6.25
CA MET A 18 -10.38 -5.61 7.27
C MET A 18 -9.48 -4.44 6.90
N GLU A 19 -9.89 -3.25 7.34
CA GLU A 19 -9.18 -1.98 7.12
C GLU A 19 -8.97 -1.27 8.45
N THR A 20 -7.77 -0.76 8.66
CA THR A 20 -7.46 0.18 9.75
C THR A 20 -7.53 1.60 9.20
N GLN A 21 -8.30 2.46 9.87
CA GLN A 21 -8.45 3.86 9.51
C GLN A 21 -7.83 4.77 10.57
N MET A 22 -7.08 5.78 10.13
CA MET A 22 -6.47 6.77 11.01
C MET A 22 -6.63 8.17 10.42
N THR A 23 -6.95 9.13 11.27
CA THR A 23 -7.01 10.55 10.89
C THR A 23 -5.72 11.25 11.24
N THR A 24 -5.14 11.96 10.27
CA THR A 24 -3.97 12.83 10.47
C THR A 24 -4.34 14.28 10.19
N ARG A 25 -3.99 15.17 11.11
CA ARG A 25 -4.13 16.61 10.93
C ARG A 25 -3.02 17.07 9.98
N VAL A 26 -3.40 17.77 8.91
CA VAL A 26 -2.45 18.37 7.96
C VAL A 26 -2.59 19.88 8.03
N ASP A 27 -1.45 20.54 8.22
CA ASP A 27 -1.36 22.00 8.26
C ASP A 27 -1.49 22.54 6.83
N GLY A 28 -2.68 23.05 6.50
CA GLY A 28 -2.98 23.61 5.18
C GLY A 28 -3.72 22.66 4.23
N HIS A 29 -3.76 23.07 2.96
CA HIS A 29 -4.41 22.32 1.88
C HIS A 29 -3.45 21.30 1.27
N SER A 30 -3.93 20.08 1.05
CA SER A 30 -3.15 19.02 0.39
C SER A 30 -3.13 19.24 -1.13
N TRP A 31 -1.95 19.33 -1.73
CA TRP A 31 -1.77 19.51 -3.18
C TRP A 31 -1.50 18.21 -3.92
N ALA A 32 -0.61 17.37 -3.37
CA ALA A 32 -0.23 16.11 -4.00
C ALA A 32 0.15 15.06 -2.96
N LEU A 33 -0.15 13.79 -3.28
CA LEU A 33 0.29 12.61 -2.52
C LEU A 33 1.05 11.69 -3.48
N SER A 34 2.24 11.25 -3.06
CA SER A 34 3.05 10.33 -3.86
C SER A 34 3.70 9.26 -2.98
N ALA A 35 3.72 8.03 -3.47
CA ALA A 35 4.51 6.97 -2.87
C ALA A 35 5.99 7.17 -3.27
N ILE A 36 6.88 7.11 -2.28
CA ILE A 36 8.31 6.96 -2.56
C ILE A 36 8.52 5.46 -2.74
N ASP A 37 8.26 5.00 -3.96
CA ASP A 37 8.34 3.59 -4.28
C ASP A 37 9.77 3.21 -4.69
N GLU A 38 10.31 2.17 -4.06
CA GLU A 38 11.56 1.52 -4.47
C GLU A 38 11.30 0.18 -5.19
N LEU A 39 10.06 -0.34 -5.17
CA LEU A 39 9.76 -1.70 -5.60
C LEU A 39 8.76 -1.73 -6.75
N LYS A 40 9.22 -2.20 -7.92
CA LYS A 40 8.32 -2.53 -9.03
C LYS A 40 7.50 -3.76 -8.65
N VAL A 41 6.19 -3.67 -8.81
CA VAL A 41 5.29 -4.83 -8.68
C VAL A 41 5.58 -5.81 -9.82
N ASP A 42 6.09 -6.98 -9.48
CA ASP A 42 6.29 -8.07 -10.43
C ASP A 42 4.93 -8.59 -10.92
N LYS A 43 4.81 -8.82 -12.22
CA LYS A 43 3.59 -9.35 -12.85
C LYS A 43 3.87 -10.75 -13.38
N ILE A 44 3.00 -11.72 -13.09
CA ILE A 44 3.06 -13.05 -13.72
C ILE A 44 2.24 -13.00 -15.01
N ILE A 45 2.74 -13.69 -16.04
CA ILE A 45 2.02 -13.91 -17.29
C ILE A 45 1.30 -15.25 -17.15
N THR A 46 -0.03 -15.26 -17.30
CA THR A 46 -0.75 -16.54 -17.29
C THR A 46 -0.37 -17.38 -18.51
N PRO A 47 -0.14 -18.69 -18.35
CA PRO A 47 0.29 -19.54 -19.45
C PRO A 47 -0.76 -19.70 -20.56
N LEU A 48 -2.06 -19.58 -20.23
CA LEU A 48 -3.16 -19.80 -21.16
C LEU A 48 -3.58 -18.53 -21.92
N ASN A 49 -3.75 -17.41 -21.21
CA ASN A 49 -4.29 -16.17 -21.80
C ASN A 49 -3.22 -15.10 -22.02
N LYS A 50 -1.99 -15.31 -21.51
CA LYS A 50 -0.92 -14.30 -21.47
C LYS A 50 -1.31 -13.00 -20.76
N ASP A 51 -2.39 -13.02 -19.98
CA ASP A 51 -2.80 -11.89 -19.17
C ASP A 51 -1.73 -11.61 -18.11
N HIS A 52 -1.36 -10.35 -17.97
CA HIS A 52 -0.51 -9.87 -16.89
C HIS A 52 -1.35 -9.79 -15.61
N ILE A 53 -1.30 -10.83 -14.79
CA ILE A 53 -1.99 -10.84 -13.51
C ILE A 53 -1.02 -10.33 -12.44
N PRO A 54 -1.44 -9.37 -11.59
CA PRO A 54 -0.65 -8.96 -10.45
C PRO A 54 -0.45 -10.15 -9.51
N ILE A 55 0.78 -10.38 -9.06
CA ILE A 55 1.04 -11.39 -8.04
C ILE A 55 0.36 -10.94 -6.77
N THR A 56 -0.41 -11.82 -6.12
CA THR A 56 -0.90 -11.54 -4.78
C THR A 56 0.31 -11.45 -3.86
N ASP A 57 0.58 -10.25 -3.35
CA ASP A 57 1.74 -10.04 -2.47
C ASP A 57 1.67 -10.99 -1.27
N SER A 58 2.84 -11.52 -0.87
CA SER A 58 2.89 -12.26 0.38
C SER A 58 2.54 -11.29 1.53
N PRO A 59 1.80 -11.76 2.55
CA PRO A 59 1.34 -10.90 3.63
C PRO A 59 2.49 -10.12 4.27
N VAL A 60 2.25 -8.84 4.58
CA VAL A 60 3.28 -7.88 5.01
C VAL A 60 4.14 -8.42 6.16
N VAL A 61 3.53 -9.14 7.11
CA VAL A 61 4.25 -9.78 8.24
C VAL A 61 5.37 -10.72 7.81
N VAL A 62 5.26 -11.35 6.63
CA VAL A 62 6.29 -12.25 6.07
C VAL A 62 7.43 -11.44 5.44
N GLN A 63 7.13 -10.29 4.85
CA GLN A 63 8.09 -9.52 4.06
C GLN A 63 8.69 -8.32 4.83
N GLN A 64 8.13 -7.93 5.97
CA GLN A 64 8.48 -6.69 6.70
C GLN A 64 9.95 -6.56 7.11
N HIS A 65 10.67 -7.67 7.29
CA HIS A 65 12.09 -7.65 7.63
C HIS A 65 13.00 -7.61 6.41
N MET A 66 12.48 -7.97 5.24
CA MET A 66 13.22 -8.06 3.98
C MET A 66 13.03 -6.82 3.12
N LEU A 67 11.92 -6.10 3.29
CA LEU A 67 11.59 -4.90 2.54
C LEU A 67 11.80 -3.64 3.38
N PRO A 68 12.27 -2.53 2.77
CA PRO A 68 12.31 -1.25 3.45
C PRO A 68 10.88 -0.78 3.80
N PRO A 69 10.71 0.05 4.85
CA PRO A 69 9.40 0.62 5.18
C PRO A 69 8.84 1.45 4.03
N LYS A 70 7.56 1.27 3.70
CA LYS A 70 6.85 2.09 2.71
C LYS A 70 6.82 3.55 3.17
N LYS A 71 7.19 4.47 2.28
CA LYS A 71 7.24 5.91 2.54
C LYS A 71 6.31 6.63 1.57
N PHE A 72 5.65 7.68 2.07
CA PHE A 72 4.76 8.53 1.28
C PHE A 72 5.12 9.99 1.54
N VAL A 73 5.00 10.83 0.52
CA VAL A 73 5.13 12.28 0.63
C VAL A 73 3.79 12.92 0.37
N LEU A 74 3.40 13.80 1.28
CA LEU A 74 2.30 14.73 1.11
C LEU A 74 2.89 16.13 0.89
N LEU A 75 2.54 16.76 -0.23
CA LEU A 75 2.82 18.17 -0.49
C LEU A 75 1.60 18.99 -0.04
N SER A 76 1.79 19.94 0.86
CA SER A 76 0.77 20.88 1.35
C SER A 76 1.14 22.33 1.05
N ALA A 77 0.13 23.21 1.07
CA ALA A 77 0.23 24.65 0.81
C ALA A 77 1.10 25.43 1.79
#